data_AF-A0ZVS1-F1
#
_entry.id   AF-A0ZVS1-F1
#
_cell.length_a   1.000
_cell.length_b   1.000
_cell.length_c   1.000
_cell.angle_alpha   90.00
_cell.angle_beta   90.00
_cell.angle_gamma   90.00
#
_symmetry.space_group_name_H-M   'P 1'
#
loop_
_entity.id
_entity.type
_entity.pdbx_description
1 polymer ?
#
loop_
_entity_poly.entity_id
_entity_poly.type
_entity_poly.pdbx_seq_one_letter_code
_entity_poly.pdbx_strand_id
1 'polypeptide(L)'
;MRFRLGTFGYADDSLTVRNSENVIIDHCSLSWSVDESASFYNNHNFTLQDSIISHSLSHSIHPKGDHGYGGIWGGVNASFINNIIANHASRTPRLNGHRLKSPYSQNEEFVELINNIIFNWGHNNVYGSENGRFNLINNYYKPGKASKIMQFCLYLVFPQRSKENQAYIMGNVLENNPQLTEHNYLGVNYRKAVKAKRTISDENSQWLSDQAIITSPMQTTMVYVNAKQAFSDAIKGQHIGASRNAHGYFHDSIDTLVYQQLTDSVTIKKNGLIDHEFELIGNWDAYKQEFTGAPAIVDANEDGVADDWFKQHQPQLKNATTAQVLQQYLNSLSNKES
;
A
#
# COMPACT_ATOMS: atom_id res chain seq x y z
N MET A 1 9.78 -6.12 6.22
CA MET A 1 10.08 -7.42 5.55
C MET A 1 10.01 -7.27 4.03
N ARG A 2 10.54 -8.23 3.26
CA ARG A 2 10.46 -8.23 1.78
C ARG A 2 9.74 -9.48 1.29
N PHE A 3 8.70 -9.30 0.49
CA PHE A 3 7.99 -10.37 -0.22
C PHE A 3 8.34 -10.24 -1.71
N ARG A 4 8.76 -11.35 -2.33
CA ARG A 4 9.39 -11.45 -3.67
C ARG A 4 8.92 -12.72 -4.40
N LEU A 5 7.63 -12.83 -4.75
CA LEU A 5 7.07 -14.06 -5.34
C LEU A 5 7.68 -14.37 -6.71
N GLY A 6 7.80 -13.40 -7.62
CA GLY A 6 8.34 -13.66 -8.96
C GLY A 6 7.54 -14.70 -9.75
N THR A 7 8.19 -15.44 -10.65
CA THR A 7 7.54 -16.40 -11.56
C THR A 7 7.81 -17.88 -11.21
N PHE A 8 7.75 -18.26 -9.93
CA PHE A 8 7.98 -19.66 -9.49
C PHE A 8 6.81 -20.64 -9.77
N GLY A 9 6.12 -20.50 -10.90
CA GLY A 9 5.17 -21.50 -11.41
C GLY A 9 3.74 -21.45 -10.85
N TYR A 10 3.40 -20.47 -10.02
CA TYR A 10 2.04 -20.27 -9.51
C TYR A 10 1.57 -18.83 -9.74
N ALA A 11 0.28 -18.69 -10.05
CA ALA A 11 -0.38 -17.42 -10.19
C ALA A 11 -1.03 -17.03 -8.86
N ASP A 12 -0.27 -16.35 -8.01
CA ASP A 12 -0.71 -15.96 -6.66
C ASP A 12 -0.21 -14.55 -6.31
N ASP A 13 -0.62 -14.11 -5.12
CA ASP A 13 -0.23 -12.84 -4.56
C ASP A 13 1.15 -12.89 -3.90
N SER A 14 1.86 -11.76 -3.82
CA SER A 14 3.10 -11.72 -3.01
C SER A 14 2.80 -11.86 -1.52
N LEU A 15 1.68 -11.28 -1.06
CA LEU A 15 1.15 -11.46 0.28
C LEU A 15 -0.36 -11.27 0.29
N THR A 16 -1.05 -12.20 0.95
CA THR A 16 -2.49 -12.12 1.23
C THR A 16 -2.74 -12.19 2.73
N VAL A 17 -3.58 -11.30 3.25
CA VAL A 17 -4.18 -11.44 4.59
C VAL A 17 -5.68 -11.29 4.45
N ARG A 18 -6.42 -12.33 4.82
CA ARG A 18 -7.88 -12.35 4.73
C ARG A 18 -8.50 -13.11 5.89
N ASN A 19 -9.69 -12.67 6.31
CA ASN A 19 -10.44 -13.27 7.41
C ASN A 19 -9.60 -13.33 8.71
N SER A 20 -8.82 -12.28 8.95
CA SER A 20 -7.95 -12.14 10.13
C SER A 20 -8.34 -10.92 10.95
N GLU A 21 -7.85 -10.84 12.19
CA GLU A 21 -8.13 -9.72 13.09
C GLU A 21 -6.86 -9.20 13.76
N ASN A 22 -6.81 -7.89 13.99
CA ASN A 22 -5.73 -7.20 14.73
C ASN A 22 -4.36 -7.39 14.07
N VAL A 23 -4.25 -6.97 12.80
CA VAL A 23 -3.04 -7.14 11.99
C VAL A 23 -2.47 -5.78 11.60
N ILE A 24 -1.18 -5.59 11.84
CA ILE A 24 -0.41 -4.45 11.32
C ILE A 24 0.70 -4.98 10.41
N ILE A 25 0.76 -4.44 9.20
CA ILE A 25 1.88 -4.60 8.28
C ILE A 25 2.54 -3.23 8.12
N ASP A 26 3.78 -3.14 8.56
CA ASP A 26 4.54 -1.89 8.63
C ASP A 26 5.92 -2.08 7.98
N HIS A 27 6.42 -1.07 7.27
CA HIS A 27 7.76 -1.07 6.69
C HIS A 27 8.11 -2.35 5.91
N CYS A 28 7.20 -2.76 5.03
CA CYS A 28 7.37 -3.91 4.16
C CYS A 28 7.51 -3.50 2.69
N SER A 29 8.21 -4.31 1.91
CA SER A 29 8.28 -4.17 0.46
C SER A 29 7.70 -5.42 -0.20
N LEU A 30 6.71 -5.24 -1.07
CA LEU A 30 5.94 -6.29 -1.72
C LEU A 30 6.09 -6.15 -3.23
N SER A 31 6.80 -7.09 -3.83
CA SER A 31 7.02 -7.23 -5.28
C SER A 31 7.34 -8.70 -5.52
N TRP A 32 7.66 -9.15 -6.72
CA TRP A 32 6.67 -9.12 -7.78
C TRP A 32 5.55 -10.11 -7.46
N SER A 33 4.44 -10.02 -8.18
CA SER A 33 3.29 -10.94 -8.09
C SER A 33 2.80 -11.31 -9.48
N VAL A 34 2.17 -12.48 -9.59
CA VAL A 34 1.54 -12.92 -10.84
C VAL A 34 0.04 -12.58 -10.84
N ASP A 35 -0.64 -12.68 -9.69
CA ASP A 35 -2.02 -12.17 -9.53
C ASP A 35 -1.97 -10.73 -8.96
N GLU A 36 -1.97 -10.57 -7.62
CA GLU A 36 -1.93 -9.25 -6.96
C GLU A 36 -0.76 -9.09 -5.98
N SER A 37 -0.15 -7.90 -5.86
CA SER A 37 1.00 -7.76 -4.95
C SER A 37 0.63 -7.82 -3.46
N ALA A 38 -0.52 -7.26 -3.08
CA ALA A 38 -0.86 -7.01 -1.68
C ALA A 38 -2.38 -7.01 -1.44
N SER A 39 -3.00 -8.18 -1.26
CA SER A 39 -4.45 -8.30 -1.03
C SER A 39 -4.78 -8.46 0.45
N PHE A 40 -5.50 -7.49 0.99
CA PHE A 40 -5.87 -7.36 2.39
C PHE A 40 -7.36 -7.03 2.50
N TYR A 41 -8.20 -8.04 2.71
CA TYR A 41 -9.65 -7.85 2.75
C TYR A 41 -10.33 -8.83 3.69
N ASN A 42 -11.59 -8.52 4.06
CA ASN A 42 -12.35 -9.31 5.03
C ASN A 42 -11.70 -9.39 6.42
N ASN A 43 -10.84 -8.42 6.77
CA ASN A 43 -10.17 -8.38 8.07
C ASN A 43 -10.91 -7.45 9.05
N HIS A 44 -10.72 -7.63 10.36
CA HIS A 44 -11.11 -6.65 11.38
C HIS A 44 -9.86 -6.00 11.99
N ASN A 45 -9.86 -4.67 12.13
CA ASN A 45 -8.75 -3.90 12.72
C ASN A 45 -7.43 -4.21 12.00
N PHE A 46 -7.33 -3.76 10.76
CA PHE A 46 -6.18 -4.01 9.89
C PHE A 46 -5.51 -2.69 9.52
N THR A 47 -4.18 -2.63 9.65
CA THR A 47 -3.39 -1.50 9.14
C THR A 47 -2.29 -1.98 8.21
N LEU A 48 -2.22 -1.39 7.02
CA LEU A 48 -1.01 -1.39 6.19
C LEU A 48 -0.43 0.01 6.19
N GLN A 49 0.81 0.15 6.65
CA GLN A 49 1.45 1.46 6.66
C GLN A 49 2.92 1.42 6.25
N ASP A 50 3.41 2.57 5.81
CA ASP A 50 4.81 2.84 5.46
C ASP A 50 5.43 1.72 4.61
N SER A 51 4.66 1.13 3.69
CA SER A 51 5.08 -0.01 2.88
C SER A 51 5.14 0.32 1.39
N ILE A 52 6.04 -0.34 0.66
CA ILE A 52 6.14 -0.29 -0.80
C ILE A 52 5.41 -1.49 -1.37
N ILE A 53 4.50 -1.25 -2.31
CA ILE A 53 3.84 -2.26 -3.13
C ILE A 53 4.18 -1.88 -4.57
N SER A 54 4.94 -2.74 -5.25
CA SER A 54 5.45 -2.38 -6.56
C SER A 54 5.52 -3.52 -7.55
N HIS A 55 5.53 -3.15 -8.84
CA HIS A 55 5.90 -3.99 -9.97
C HIS A 55 5.21 -5.38 -9.95
N SER A 56 3.89 -5.42 -10.00
CA SER A 56 3.20 -6.66 -10.36
C SER A 56 3.50 -7.06 -11.81
N LEU A 57 3.51 -8.34 -12.13
CA LEU A 57 3.83 -8.83 -13.47
C LEU A 57 2.60 -8.78 -14.40
N SER A 58 2.70 -8.04 -15.50
CA SER A 58 1.54 -7.67 -16.33
C SER A 58 1.15 -8.74 -17.36
N HIS A 59 2.08 -9.18 -18.21
CA HIS A 59 1.84 -10.26 -19.20
C HIS A 59 2.66 -11.50 -18.83
N SER A 60 2.36 -12.08 -17.67
CA SER A 60 3.11 -13.19 -17.10
C SER A 60 2.34 -14.52 -17.19
N ILE A 61 2.66 -15.46 -16.30
CA ILE A 61 2.13 -16.84 -16.31
C ILE A 61 0.69 -16.99 -15.78
N HIS A 62 -0.07 -15.89 -15.64
CA HIS A 62 -1.39 -15.93 -15.06
C HIS A 62 -2.40 -16.65 -15.99
N PRO A 63 -3.15 -17.67 -15.52
CA PRO A 63 -3.97 -18.53 -16.39
C PRO A 63 -5.16 -17.81 -17.04
N LYS A 64 -5.56 -16.65 -16.52
CA LYS A 64 -6.63 -15.81 -17.07
C LYS A 64 -6.12 -14.78 -18.10
N GLY A 65 -4.85 -14.82 -18.48
CA GLY A 65 -4.18 -13.81 -19.31
C GLY A 65 -3.72 -12.61 -18.49
N ASP A 66 -3.52 -11.47 -19.16
CA ASP A 66 -2.91 -10.25 -18.60
C ASP A 66 -3.43 -9.89 -17.20
N HIS A 67 -2.51 -9.80 -16.25
CA HIS A 67 -2.71 -9.39 -14.87
C HIS A 67 -1.78 -8.21 -14.57
N GLY A 68 -1.22 -8.09 -13.36
CA GLY A 68 -0.42 -6.94 -12.97
C GLY A 68 -1.19 -6.01 -12.05
N TYR A 69 -1.66 -6.52 -10.92
CA TYR A 69 -2.51 -5.78 -10.00
C TYR A 69 -1.79 -5.46 -8.67
N GLY A 70 -2.06 -4.27 -8.13
CA GLY A 70 -1.50 -3.86 -6.82
C GLY A 70 -2.11 -4.63 -5.65
N GLY A 71 -3.43 -4.68 -5.54
CA GLY A 71 -4.09 -5.40 -4.45
C GLY A 71 -5.58 -5.15 -4.30
N ILE A 72 -6.25 -5.99 -3.51
CA ILE A 72 -7.64 -5.77 -3.04
C ILE A 72 -7.61 -5.35 -1.58
N TRP A 73 -8.14 -4.16 -1.24
CA TRP A 73 -8.07 -3.59 0.11
C TRP A 73 -9.46 -3.39 0.70
N GLY A 74 -9.72 -3.92 1.90
CA GLY A 74 -11.05 -3.94 2.53
C GLY A 74 -11.03 -4.43 3.97
N GLY A 75 -12.16 -4.31 4.67
CA GLY A 75 -12.27 -4.78 6.05
C GLY A 75 -13.24 -3.96 6.89
N VAL A 76 -13.22 -4.24 8.19
CA VAL A 76 -13.82 -3.44 9.25
C VAL A 76 -12.70 -2.72 9.98
N ASN A 77 -12.79 -1.40 10.12
CA ASN A 77 -11.71 -0.58 10.67
C ASN A 77 -10.36 -0.84 9.97
N ALA A 78 -10.37 -0.81 8.63
CA ALA A 78 -9.17 -1.05 7.82
C ALA A 78 -8.54 0.27 7.34
N SER A 79 -7.26 0.47 7.66
CA SER A 79 -6.52 1.70 7.34
C SER A 79 -5.27 1.40 6.50
N PHE A 80 -5.03 2.24 5.50
CA PHE A 80 -3.93 2.14 4.56
C PHE A 80 -3.23 3.49 4.47
N ILE A 81 -2.07 3.61 5.12
CA ILE A 81 -1.49 4.91 5.47
C ILE A 81 -0.05 5.00 4.94
N ASN A 82 0.33 6.10 4.29
CA ASN A 82 1.71 6.38 3.88
C ASN A 82 2.37 5.28 2.99
N ASN A 83 1.60 4.53 2.20
CA ASN A 83 2.19 3.50 1.34
C ASN A 83 2.58 4.07 -0.02
N ILE A 84 3.61 3.50 -0.66
CA ILE A 84 3.92 3.73 -2.07
C ILE A 84 3.36 2.57 -2.87
N ILE A 85 2.50 2.86 -3.85
CA ILE A 85 1.87 1.87 -4.73
C ILE A 85 2.28 2.21 -6.17
N ALA A 86 3.20 1.43 -6.73
CA ALA A 86 3.95 1.82 -7.93
C ALA A 86 3.96 0.77 -9.04
N ASN A 87 3.79 1.21 -10.29
CA ASN A 87 4.02 0.38 -11.48
C ASN A 87 3.13 -0.88 -11.54
N HIS A 88 1.82 -0.69 -11.40
CA HIS A 88 0.81 -1.74 -11.59
C HIS A 88 -0.09 -1.41 -12.77
N ALA A 89 -0.55 -2.42 -13.50
CA ALA A 89 -1.52 -2.21 -14.59
C ALA A 89 -2.88 -1.73 -14.07
N SER A 90 -3.27 -2.16 -12.85
CA SER A 90 -4.55 -1.84 -12.22
C SER A 90 -4.53 -2.07 -10.71
N ARG A 91 -5.66 -1.82 -10.04
CA ARG A 91 -5.90 -2.12 -8.61
C ARG A 91 -4.84 -1.50 -7.71
N THR A 92 -4.77 -0.16 -7.70
CA THR A 92 -3.79 0.58 -6.87
C THR A 92 -4.43 1.40 -5.73
N PRO A 93 -5.25 0.81 -4.83
CA PRO A 93 -5.80 -0.56 -4.78
C PRO A 93 -7.16 -0.73 -5.47
N ARG A 94 -7.69 -1.95 -5.55
CA ARG A 94 -9.14 -2.16 -5.69
C ARG A 94 -9.78 -2.19 -4.31
N LEU A 95 -10.64 -1.24 -3.99
CA LEU A 95 -11.40 -1.24 -2.74
C LEU A 95 -12.38 -2.42 -2.73
N ASN A 96 -12.40 -3.21 -1.65
CA ASN A 96 -13.21 -4.40 -1.55
C ASN A 96 -14.69 -4.03 -1.61
N GLY A 97 -15.21 -3.30 -0.63
CA GLY A 97 -16.66 -3.23 -0.47
C GLY A 97 -17.19 -4.55 0.08
N HIS A 98 -18.50 -4.64 0.30
CA HIS A 98 -19.12 -5.84 0.86
C HIS A 98 -19.31 -6.91 -0.23
N ARG A 99 -18.22 -7.62 -0.53
CA ARG A 99 -18.16 -8.69 -1.53
C ARG A 99 -17.11 -9.73 -1.13
N LEU A 100 -16.98 -10.78 -1.93
CA LEU A 100 -16.06 -11.89 -1.62
C LEU A 100 -16.38 -12.57 -0.28
N LYS A 101 -17.68 -12.69 0.04
CA LYS A 101 -18.20 -13.37 1.23
C LYS A 101 -17.64 -12.78 2.55
N SER A 102 -17.71 -11.45 2.69
CA SER A 102 -17.29 -10.77 3.92
C SER A 102 -17.93 -11.39 5.17
N PRO A 103 -17.16 -11.65 6.24
CA PRO A 103 -17.65 -12.29 7.47
C PRO A 103 -18.34 -11.31 8.44
N TYR A 104 -18.67 -10.11 7.99
CA TYR A 104 -19.28 -9.02 8.75
C TYR A 104 -20.40 -8.36 7.95
N SER A 105 -21.18 -7.50 8.61
CA SER A 105 -22.30 -6.81 7.99
C SER A 105 -21.84 -5.67 7.08
N GLN A 106 -22.64 -5.33 6.07
CA GLN A 106 -22.25 -4.34 5.06
C GLN A 106 -21.96 -2.94 5.63
N ASN A 107 -22.67 -2.54 6.69
CA ASN A 107 -22.48 -1.27 7.39
C ASN A 107 -21.21 -1.27 8.27
N GLU A 108 -20.44 -2.35 8.33
CA GLU A 108 -19.13 -2.41 8.98
C GLU A 108 -17.99 -2.28 7.95
N GLU A 109 -18.24 -2.57 6.67
CA GLU A 109 -17.25 -2.41 5.61
C GLU A 109 -16.83 -0.94 5.49
N PHE A 110 -15.53 -0.72 5.61
CA PHE A 110 -14.94 0.59 5.52
C PHE A 110 -13.44 0.52 5.20
N VAL A 111 -12.99 1.43 4.34
CA VAL A 111 -11.57 1.56 3.98
C VAL A 111 -11.12 2.99 4.09
N GLU A 112 -10.00 3.23 4.75
CA GLU A 112 -9.38 4.54 4.84
C GLU A 112 -8.02 4.56 4.15
N LEU A 113 -7.84 5.45 3.17
CA LEU A 113 -6.58 5.66 2.46
C LEU A 113 -6.07 7.07 2.77
N ILE A 114 -4.97 7.16 3.51
CA ILE A 114 -4.37 8.42 3.94
C ILE A 114 -2.93 8.52 3.45
N ASN A 115 -2.56 9.64 2.82
CA ASN A 115 -1.17 9.96 2.49
C ASN A 115 -0.41 8.91 1.64
N ASN A 116 -1.13 8.03 0.92
CA ASN A 116 -0.49 7.09 0.01
C ASN A 116 0.00 7.81 -1.26
N ILE A 117 1.05 7.28 -1.86
CA ILE A 117 1.60 7.71 -3.14
C ILE A 117 1.22 6.66 -4.20
N ILE A 118 0.38 7.05 -5.15
CA ILE A 118 -0.07 6.19 -6.25
C ILE A 118 0.69 6.59 -7.51
N PHE A 119 1.52 5.69 -8.04
CA PHE A 119 2.44 6.01 -9.13
C PHE A 119 2.34 5.05 -10.33
N ASN A 120 2.35 5.64 -11.53
CA ASN A 120 2.48 4.94 -12.81
C ASN A 120 1.53 3.74 -12.96
N TRP A 121 0.25 3.95 -12.64
CA TRP A 121 -0.78 2.95 -12.89
C TRP A 121 -0.98 2.74 -14.40
N GLY A 122 -1.51 1.60 -14.83
CA GLY A 122 -1.84 1.32 -16.21
C GLY A 122 -3.23 1.81 -16.62
N HIS A 123 -4.13 0.88 -16.88
CA HIS A 123 -5.46 1.16 -17.41
C HIS A 123 -6.46 1.66 -16.35
N ASN A 124 -6.17 1.46 -15.05
CA ASN A 124 -6.97 1.99 -13.95
C ASN A 124 -6.11 2.15 -12.68
N ASN A 125 -6.55 2.96 -11.73
CA ASN A 125 -5.90 3.10 -10.41
C ASN A 125 -6.80 2.59 -9.29
N VAL A 126 -7.23 3.46 -8.34
CA VAL A 126 -8.18 3.11 -7.29
C VAL A 126 -9.57 2.88 -7.89
N TYR A 127 -10.21 1.77 -7.53
CA TYR A 127 -11.61 1.53 -7.93
C TYR A 127 -12.29 0.46 -7.09
N GLY A 128 -13.61 0.33 -7.23
CA GLY A 128 -14.39 -0.70 -6.56
C GLY A 128 -15.28 -0.12 -5.49
N SER A 129 -15.21 -0.69 -4.28
CA SER A 129 -16.07 -0.37 -3.16
C SER A 129 -17.55 -0.57 -3.50
N GLU A 130 -17.91 -1.71 -4.09
CA GLU A 130 -19.30 -2.03 -4.43
C GLU A 130 -20.23 -1.85 -3.21
N ASN A 131 -20.96 -0.73 -3.16
CA ASN A 131 -21.73 -0.30 -2.00
C ASN A 131 -20.95 -0.38 -0.66
N GLY A 132 -19.67 -0.03 -0.71
CA GLY A 132 -18.85 0.16 0.48
C GLY A 132 -18.75 1.65 0.83
N ARG A 133 -18.06 1.92 1.95
CA ARG A 133 -17.76 3.27 2.41
C ARG A 133 -16.26 3.47 2.50
N PHE A 134 -15.77 4.67 2.18
CA PHE A 134 -14.32 4.91 2.24
C PHE A 134 -13.94 6.39 2.39
N ASN A 135 -12.76 6.61 2.95
CA ASN A 135 -12.08 7.90 2.98
C ASN A 135 -10.87 7.88 2.02
N LEU A 136 -10.76 8.87 1.13
CA LEU A 136 -9.52 9.17 0.39
C LEU A 136 -9.01 10.54 0.84
N ILE A 137 -7.98 10.56 1.68
CA ILE A 137 -7.49 11.77 2.31
C ILE A 137 -6.02 11.98 1.97
N ASN A 138 -5.69 13.15 1.40
CA ASN A 138 -4.32 13.61 1.20
C ASN A 138 -3.40 12.61 0.48
N ASN A 139 -3.91 11.78 -0.44
CA ASN A 139 -3.08 10.90 -1.24
C ASN A 139 -2.46 11.66 -2.42
N TYR A 140 -1.25 11.28 -2.83
CA TYR A 140 -0.53 11.89 -3.95
C TYR A 140 -0.53 10.95 -5.16
N TYR A 141 -1.11 11.39 -6.27
CA TYR A 141 -1.17 10.62 -7.51
C TYR A 141 -0.16 11.20 -8.49
N LYS A 142 0.87 10.44 -8.81
CA LYS A 142 1.86 10.77 -9.83
C LYS A 142 1.63 9.93 -11.09
N PRO A 143 1.08 10.49 -12.18
CA PRO A 143 0.97 9.78 -13.44
C PRO A 143 2.36 9.37 -13.95
N GLY A 144 2.44 8.20 -14.58
CA GLY A 144 3.64 7.76 -15.30
C GLY A 144 3.31 7.37 -16.73
N LYS A 145 4.29 6.83 -17.47
CA LYS A 145 4.14 6.46 -18.89
C LYS A 145 3.04 5.43 -19.14
N ALA A 146 2.69 4.61 -18.15
CA ALA A 146 1.61 3.63 -18.26
C ALA A 146 0.21 4.25 -18.11
N SER A 147 0.10 5.41 -17.46
CA SER A 147 -1.16 5.94 -16.93
C SER A 147 -2.13 6.37 -18.03
N LYS A 148 -3.29 5.71 -18.07
CA LYS A 148 -4.32 5.94 -19.10
C LYS A 148 -5.46 6.82 -18.63
N ILE A 149 -5.79 6.81 -17.34
CA ILE A 149 -6.98 7.49 -16.80
C ILE A 149 -6.57 8.34 -15.62
N MET A 150 -6.81 9.65 -15.74
CA MET A 150 -6.54 10.65 -14.71
C MET A 150 -7.78 10.82 -13.82
N GLN A 151 -7.74 10.22 -12.64
CA GLN A 151 -8.80 10.27 -11.63
C GLN A 151 -8.20 9.90 -10.26
N PHE A 152 -8.90 10.13 -9.17
CA PHE A 152 -8.59 9.56 -7.85
C PHE A 152 -9.22 8.19 -7.68
N CYS A 153 -10.47 7.98 -8.11
CA CYS A 153 -11.16 6.69 -7.93
C CYS A 153 -12.24 6.45 -8.98
N LEU A 154 -12.47 5.18 -9.35
CA LEU A 154 -13.71 4.71 -9.96
C LEU A 154 -14.60 3.98 -8.92
N TYR A 155 -15.64 4.66 -8.43
CA TYR A 155 -16.56 4.14 -7.42
C TYR A 155 -17.73 3.33 -8.02
N LEU A 156 -17.99 2.15 -7.47
CA LEU A 156 -19.09 1.28 -7.91
C LEU A 156 -20.30 1.41 -6.99
N VAL A 157 -21.11 2.43 -7.26
CA VAL A 157 -22.31 2.79 -6.51
C VAL A 157 -23.49 2.04 -7.12
N PHE A 158 -24.06 1.04 -6.47
CA PHE A 158 -25.17 0.26 -7.03
C PHE A 158 -26.45 0.47 -6.19
N PRO A 159 -27.23 1.56 -6.44
CA PRO A 159 -28.37 1.95 -5.61
C PRO A 159 -29.45 0.88 -5.45
N GLN A 160 -29.57 -0.02 -6.43
CA GLN A 160 -30.54 -1.11 -6.42
C GLN A 160 -30.18 -2.25 -5.44
N ARG A 161 -28.95 -2.28 -4.93
CA ARG A 161 -28.44 -3.34 -4.05
C ARG A 161 -28.30 -2.89 -2.62
N SER A 162 -27.94 -1.63 -2.39
CA SER A 162 -27.80 -1.07 -1.04
C SER A 162 -27.83 0.45 -1.07
N LYS A 163 -28.23 1.03 0.07
CA LYS A 163 -28.13 2.46 0.34
C LYS A 163 -26.82 2.86 1.00
N GLU A 164 -26.04 1.89 1.48
CA GLU A 164 -24.70 2.10 2.04
C GLU A 164 -23.75 2.46 0.90
N ASN A 165 -23.66 3.74 0.59
CA ASN A 165 -22.73 4.30 -0.39
C ASN A 165 -22.27 5.66 0.11
N GLN A 166 -21.07 5.72 0.70
CA GLN A 166 -20.54 6.95 1.22
C GLN A 166 -19.04 7.06 0.92
N ALA A 167 -18.61 8.19 0.37
CA ALA A 167 -17.20 8.46 0.18
C ALA A 167 -16.85 9.86 0.65
N TYR A 168 -15.78 9.97 1.43
CA TYR A 168 -15.19 11.26 1.78
C TYR A 168 -13.88 11.43 1.02
N ILE A 169 -13.75 12.52 0.26
CA ILE A 169 -12.62 12.77 -0.63
C ILE A 169 -12.06 14.16 -0.34
N MET A 170 -10.85 14.22 0.21
CA MET A 170 -10.27 15.50 0.65
C MET A 170 -8.76 15.55 0.37
N GLY A 171 -8.30 16.69 -0.15
CA GLY A 171 -6.88 17.08 -0.18
C GLY A 171 -5.95 16.18 -1.00
N ASN A 172 -6.51 15.26 -1.80
CA ASN A 172 -5.72 14.46 -2.73
C ASN A 172 -5.15 15.36 -3.83
N VAL A 173 -3.94 15.07 -4.27
CA VAL A 173 -3.25 15.80 -5.34
C VAL A 173 -3.08 14.87 -6.51
N LEU A 174 -3.45 15.34 -7.70
CA LEU A 174 -3.06 14.70 -8.95
C LEU A 174 -2.03 15.58 -9.63
N GLU A 175 -0.80 15.07 -9.76
CA GLU A 175 0.30 15.82 -10.35
C GLU A 175 -0.08 16.29 -11.77
N ASN A 176 0.25 17.54 -12.08
CA ASN A 176 -0.07 18.20 -13.35
C ASN A 176 -1.57 18.29 -13.67
N ASN A 177 -2.45 18.20 -12.66
CA ASN A 177 -3.89 18.38 -12.83
C ASN A 177 -4.48 19.28 -11.71
N PRO A 178 -4.43 20.61 -11.87
CA PRO A 178 -4.93 21.55 -10.88
C PRO A 178 -6.44 21.41 -10.66
N GLN A 179 -7.22 21.14 -11.72
CA GLN A 179 -8.68 21.01 -11.62
C GLN A 179 -9.10 19.91 -10.64
N LEU A 180 -8.55 18.70 -10.77
CA LEU A 180 -8.89 17.60 -9.86
C LEU A 180 -8.28 17.82 -8.47
N THR A 181 -7.12 18.46 -8.40
CA THR A 181 -6.46 18.79 -7.11
C THR A 181 -7.28 19.79 -6.30
N GLU A 182 -7.80 20.85 -6.92
CA GLU A 182 -8.61 21.89 -6.26
C GLU A 182 -10.03 21.40 -5.96
N HIS A 183 -10.61 20.61 -6.87
CA HIS A 183 -11.97 20.09 -6.75
C HIS A 183 -11.97 18.57 -6.71
N ASN A 184 -11.63 18.02 -5.55
CA ASN A 184 -11.40 16.60 -5.34
C ASN A 184 -12.57 15.70 -5.76
N TYR A 185 -13.81 16.17 -5.60
CA TYR A 185 -15.01 15.46 -6.03
C TYR A 185 -15.07 15.24 -7.56
N LEU A 186 -14.47 16.10 -8.38
CA LEU A 186 -14.38 15.90 -9.83
C LEU A 186 -13.46 14.74 -10.19
N GLY A 187 -12.54 14.40 -9.28
CA GLY A 187 -11.57 13.31 -9.48
C GLY A 187 -12.18 11.93 -9.26
N VAL A 188 -13.46 11.82 -8.89
CA VAL A 188 -14.13 10.53 -8.79
C VAL A 188 -15.00 10.30 -10.02
N ASN A 189 -14.82 9.15 -10.64
CA ASN A 189 -15.80 8.62 -11.59
C ASN A 189 -16.63 7.57 -10.87
N TYR A 190 -17.88 7.38 -11.29
CA TYR A 190 -18.72 6.33 -10.71
C TYR A 190 -19.54 5.58 -11.76
N ARG A 191 -20.02 4.38 -11.39
CA ARG A 191 -20.92 3.55 -12.20
C ARG A 191 -22.09 3.05 -11.38
N LYS A 192 -23.30 3.12 -11.97
CA LYS A 192 -24.54 2.62 -11.34
C LYS A 192 -24.81 1.12 -11.51
N ALA A 193 -24.03 0.45 -12.36
CA ALA A 193 -24.04 -0.99 -12.59
C ALA A 193 -22.70 -1.43 -13.20
N VAL A 194 -22.36 -2.72 -13.13
CA VAL A 194 -21.07 -3.28 -13.63
C VAL A 194 -20.75 -2.86 -15.07
N LYS A 195 -21.75 -2.92 -15.96
CA LYS A 195 -21.64 -2.59 -17.39
C LYS A 195 -22.07 -1.15 -17.74
N ALA A 196 -22.35 -0.31 -16.75
CA ALA A 196 -22.74 1.08 -16.99
C ALA A 196 -21.53 1.91 -17.48
N LYS A 197 -21.82 2.99 -18.23
CA LYS A 197 -20.83 4.01 -18.56
C LYS A 197 -20.33 4.69 -17.27
N ARG A 198 -19.09 5.19 -17.31
CA ARG A 198 -18.55 6.03 -16.24
C ARG A 198 -19.27 7.38 -16.28
N THR A 199 -19.65 7.86 -15.10
CA THR A 199 -20.16 9.22 -14.90
C THR A 199 -19.15 9.96 -14.03
N ILE A 200 -18.82 11.19 -14.39
CA ILE A 200 -17.99 12.07 -13.56
C ILE A 200 -18.87 12.58 -12.40
N SER A 201 -18.37 12.58 -11.17
CA SER A 201 -19.11 13.20 -10.07
C SER A 201 -19.02 14.72 -10.04
N ASP A 202 -19.95 15.28 -9.30
CA ASP A 202 -20.04 16.68 -8.94
C ASP A 202 -20.21 16.80 -7.42
N GLU A 203 -20.25 18.02 -6.92
CA GLU A 203 -20.47 18.36 -5.51
C GLU A 203 -21.82 17.86 -4.96
N ASN A 204 -22.80 17.54 -5.82
CA ASN A 204 -24.15 17.12 -5.44
C ASN A 204 -24.34 15.59 -5.54
N SER A 205 -23.25 14.85 -5.77
CA SER A 205 -23.30 13.40 -5.90
C SER A 205 -23.77 12.77 -4.58
N GLN A 206 -24.89 12.04 -4.60
CA GLN A 206 -25.60 11.58 -3.39
C GLN A 206 -24.79 10.71 -2.41
N TRP A 207 -23.70 10.10 -2.88
CA TRP A 207 -22.81 9.29 -2.06
C TRP A 207 -21.63 10.08 -1.48
N LEU A 208 -21.44 11.33 -1.90
CA LEU A 208 -20.36 12.18 -1.42
C LEU A 208 -20.69 12.64 0.00
N SER A 209 -19.73 12.50 0.90
CA SER A 209 -19.83 12.94 2.28
C SER A 209 -19.11 14.26 2.48
N ASP A 210 -19.70 15.17 3.26
CA ASP A 210 -19.05 16.43 3.66
C ASP A 210 -18.09 16.25 4.85
N GLN A 211 -18.17 15.12 5.54
CA GLN A 211 -17.35 14.80 6.71
C GLN A 211 -16.65 13.46 6.54
N ALA A 212 -15.47 13.34 7.14
CA ALA A 212 -14.75 12.08 7.23
C ALA A 212 -15.64 11.02 7.88
N ILE A 213 -15.64 9.83 7.29
CA ILE A 213 -16.38 8.69 7.82
C ILE A 213 -15.56 8.12 8.96
N ILE A 214 -16.15 8.05 10.15
CA ILE A 214 -15.53 7.51 11.36
C ILE A 214 -16.31 6.25 11.74
N THR A 215 -15.62 5.12 11.78
CA THR A 215 -16.23 3.80 12.04
C THR A 215 -15.90 3.24 13.41
N SER A 216 -14.95 3.83 14.12
CA SER A 216 -14.59 3.44 15.48
C SER A 216 -14.40 4.67 16.37
N PRO A 217 -14.96 4.67 17.60
CA PRO A 217 -14.68 5.72 18.58
C PRO A 217 -13.23 5.69 19.08
N MET A 218 -12.49 4.61 18.81
CA MET A 218 -11.06 4.47 19.12
C MET A 218 -10.17 5.06 18.02
N GLN A 219 -10.73 5.56 16.92
CA GLN A 219 -9.96 6.25 15.88
C GLN A 219 -9.37 7.52 16.51
N THR A 220 -8.07 7.49 16.76
CA THR A 220 -7.34 8.65 17.24
C THR A 220 -7.29 9.70 16.14
N THR A 221 -7.25 10.98 16.52
CA THR A 221 -7.01 12.07 15.56
C THR A 221 -5.58 11.92 15.03
N MET A 222 -5.41 11.26 13.88
CA MET A 222 -4.14 11.29 13.17
C MET A 222 -3.87 12.73 12.71
N VAL A 223 -2.67 13.24 13.00
CA VAL A 223 -2.18 14.49 12.43
C VAL A 223 -1.59 14.15 11.06
N TYR A 224 -2.44 14.07 10.04
CA TYR A 224 -1.99 13.86 8.67
C TYR A 224 -1.47 15.17 8.06
N VAL A 225 -0.39 15.07 7.29
CA VAL A 225 0.13 16.18 6.49
C VAL A 225 -0.63 16.25 5.16
N ASN A 226 -0.55 17.39 4.47
CA ASN A 226 -1.13 17.49 3.13
C ASN A 226 -0.38 16.58 2.13
N ALA A 227 -1.04 16.22 1.02
CA ALA A 227 -0.49 15.25 0.05
C ALA A 227 0.89 15.63 -0.52
N LYS A 228 1.13 16.92 -0.79
CA LYS A 228 2.44 17.38 -1.31
C LYS A 228 3.55 17.24 -0.28
N GLN A 229 3.22 17.50 0.98
CA GLN A 229 4.15 17.32 2.10
C GLN A 229 4.44 15.84 2.33
N ALA A 230 3.41 14.98 2.36
CA ALA A 230 3.59 13.52 2.46
C ALA A 230 4.52 12.98 1.36
N PHE A 231 4.30 13.41 0.11
CA PHE A 231 5.18 13.06 -1.00
C PHE A 231 6.62 13.56 -0.79
N SER A 232 6.79 14.83 -0.41
CA SER A 232 8.11 15.44 -0.13
C SER A 232 8.87 14.69 0.97
N ASP A 233 8.19 14.34 2.06
CA ASP A 233 8.79 13.64 3.20
C ASP A 233 9.15 12.19 2.85
N ALA A 234 8.27 11.50 2.11
CA ALA A 234 8.56 10.17 1.57
C ALA A 234 9.81 10.15 0.69
N ILE A 235 9.97 11.13 -0.20
CA ILE A 235 11.12 11.21 -1.10
C ILE A 235 12.41 11.62 -0.39
N LYS A 236 12.33 12.55 0.57
CA LYS A 236 13.51 13.01 1.31
C LYS A 236 14.00 11.99 2.32
N GLY A 237 13.08 11.38 3.06
CA GLY A 237 13.42 10.42 4.11
C GLY A 237 13.61 9.01 3.59
N GLN A 238 12.95 8.65 2.47
CA GLN A 238 12.96 7.32 1.88
C GLN A 238 12.78 6.19 2.92
N HIS A 239 11.93 6.42 3.93
CA HIS A 239 11.73 5.46 5.02
C HIS A 239 10.65 4.43 4.69
N ILE A 240 9.74 4.73 3.76
CA ILE A 240 8.65 3.83 3.35
C ILE A 240 9.22 2.59 2.63
N GLY A 241 8.74 1.40 3.01
CA GLY A 241 9.21 0.13 2.48
C GLY A 241 10.11 -0.62 3.45
N ALA A 242 10.83 -1.63 2.96
CA ALA A 242 11.73 -2.43 3.78
C ALA A 242 13.08 -1.71 4.02
N SER A 243 13.03 -0.43 4.40
CA SER A 243 14.12 0.54 4.37
C SER A 243 15.23 0.35 5.39
N ARG A 244 15.12 -0.66 6.26
CA ARG A 244 16.09 -0.94 7.33
C ARG A 244 16.43 -2.41 7.45
N ASN A 245 17.63 -2.65 7.97
CA ASN A 245 18.06 -3.93 8.52
C ASN A 245 18.81 -3.70 9.85
N ALA A 246 19.37 -4.78 10.40
CA ALA A 246 20.21 -4.77 11.60
C ALA A 246 21.32 -3.70 11.64
N HIS A 247 21.81 -3.32 10.46
CA HIS A 247 22.96 -2.45 10.23
C HIS A 247 22.57 -1.02 9.83
N GLY A 248 21.28 -0.69 9.87
CA GLY A 248 20.77 0.65 9.58
C GLY A 248 19.96 0.70 8.30
N TYR A 249 20.08 1.80 7.56
CA TYR A 249 19.33 2.03 6.33
C TYR A 249 19.78 1.07 5.22
N PHE A 250 18.81 0.43 4.57
CA PHE A 250 19.05 -0.54 3.52
C PHE A 250 17.86 -0.63 2.57
N HIS A 251 18.11 -0.26 1.31
CA HIS A 251 17.24 -0.56 0.19
C HIS A 251 17.89 -1.60 -0.71
N ASP A 252 17.06 -2.52 -1.18
CA ASP A 252 17.46 -3.35 -2.31
C ASP A 252 17.34 -2.55 -3.61
N SER A 253 17.74 -3.15 -4.72
CA SER A 253 17.68 -2.55 -6.04
C SER A 253 16.25 -2.20 -6.48
N ILE A 254 15.22 -2.85 -5.93
CA ILE A 254 13.82 -2.66 -6.32
C ILE A 254 13.21 -1.46 -5.61
N ASP A 255 13.36 -1.37 -4.29
CA ASP A 255 12.91 -0.21 -3.50
C ASP A 255 13.67 1.04 -3.98
N THR A 256 14.98 0.92 -4.22
CA THR A 256 15.81 1.98 -4.81
C THR A 256 15.26 2.45 -6.16
N LEU A 257 14.90 1.51 -7.05
CA LEU A 257 14.37 1.82 -8.37
C LEU A 257 13.03 2.56 -8.27
N VAL A 258 12.14 2.17 -7.36
CA VAL A 258 10.86 2.86 -7.14
C VAL A 258 11.09 4.32 -6.76
N TYR A 259 11.98 4.60 -5.83
CA TYR A 259 12.33 5.98 -5.46
C TYR A 259 12.93 6.77 -6.62
N GLN A 260 13.88 6.18 -7.35
CA GLN A 260 14.50 6.84 -8.50
C GLN A 260 13.48 7.16 -9.61
N GLN A 261 12.49 6.30 -9.81
CA GLN A 261 11.42 6.55 -10.78
C GLN A 261 10.44 7.62 -10.28
N LEU A 262 10.11 7.63 -8.99
CA LEU A 262 9.28 8.67 -8.38
C LEU A 262 9.91 10.06 -8.46
N THR A 263 11.25 10.15 -8.42
CA THR A 263 11.99 11.42 -8.57
C THR A 263 12.40 11.73 -10.01
N ASP A 264 12.01 10.90 -10.98
CA ASP A 264 12.44 10.98 -12.38
C ASP A 264 13.98 10.96 -12.57
N SER A 265 14.72 10.44 -11.57
CA SER A 265 16.19 10.31 -11.59
C SER A 265 16.66 9.18 -12.50
N VAL A 266 15.75 8.28 -12.90
CA VAL A 266 16.02 7.20 -13.85
C VAL A 266 14.95 7.15 -14.93
N THR A 267 15.35 6.80 -16.16
CA THR A 267 14.39 6.62 -17.25
C THR A 267 13.59 5.33 -17.05
N ILE A 268 12.26 5.47 -16.98
CA ILE A 268 11.34 4.34 -17.02
C ILE A 268 11.43 3.66 -18.40
N LYS A 269 11.86 2.39 -18.42
CA LYS A 269 11.89 1.54 -19.63
C LYS A 269 10.46 1.24 -20.09
N LYS A 270 10.22 1.22 -21.42
CA LYS A 270 8.87 1.06 -22.00
C LYS A 270 7.87 2.01 -21.32
N ASN A 271 6.85 1.48 -20.65
CA ASN A 271 5.89 2.19 -19.81
C ASN A 271 6.06 1.95 -18.30
N GLY A 272 7.07 1.16 -17.89
CA GLY A 272 7.36 0.84 -16.48
C GLY A 272 6.63 -0.39 -15.93
N LEU A 273 5.67 -0.94 -16.68
CA LEU A 273 5.09 -2.24 -16.38
C LEU A 273 6.02 -3.32 -16.92
N ILE A 274 6.20 -4.39 -16.15
CA ILE A 274 7.07 -5.51 -16.49
C ILE A 274 6.27 -6.81 -16.57
N ASP A 275 6.80 -7.78 -17.29
CA ASP A 275 6.18 -9.08 -17.52
C ASP A 275 6.92 -10.21 -16.76
N HIS A 276 8.17 -9.95 -16.38
CA HIS A 276 9.03 -10.88 -15.65
C HIS A 276 10.00 -10.15 -14.71
N GLU A 277 10.27 -10.69 -13.52
CA GLU A 277 11.14 -10.06 -12.50
C GLU A 277 12.58 -9.80 -13.00
N PHE A 278 13.10 -10.70 -13.84
CA PHE A 278 14.40 -10.59 -14.49
C PHE A 278 14.56 -9.36 -15.39
N GLU A 279 13.49 -8.69 -15.81
CA GLU A 279 13.62 -7.37 -16.47
C GLU A 279 14.26 -6.32 -15.54
N LEU A 280 14.17 -6.52 -14.22
CA LEU A 280 14.74 -5.66 -13.18
C LEU A 280 16.00 -6.26 -12.54
N ILE A 281 16.00 -7.53 -12.17
CA ILE A 281 17.12 -8.15 -11.42
C ILE A 281 18.09 -8.96 -12.26
N GLY A 282 17.77 -9.23 -13.53
CA GLY A 282 18.54 -10.13 -14.40
C GLY A 282 18.41 -11.61 -14.03
N ASN A 283 18.70 -11.98 -12.77
CA ASN A 283 18.47 -13.31 -12.20
C ASN A 283 18.48 -13.26 -10.66
N TRP A 284 18.00 -14.33 -10.03
CA TRP A 284 17.92 -14.44 -8.58
C TRP A 284 19.28 -14.50 -7.87
N ASP A 285 20.31 -15.08 -8.48
CA ASP A 285 21.65 -15.14 -7.86
C ASP A 285 22.27 -13.75 -7.74
N ALA A 286 22.08 -12.90 -8.75
CA ALA A 286 22.50 -11.50 -8.74
C ALA A 286 21.76 -10.71 -7.65
N TYR A 287 20.44 -10.85 -7.56
CA TYR A 287 19.64 -10.20 -6.52
C TYR A 287 20.03 -10.65 -5.11
N LYS A 288 20.32 -11.94 -4.93
CA LYS A 288 20.76 -12.50 -3.64
C LYS A 288 22.05 -11.86 -3.12
N GLN A 289 22.96 -11.44 -4.00
CA GLN A 289 24.22 -10.79 -3.58
C GLN A 289 23.99 -9.46 -2.86
N GLU A 290 22.85 -8.80 -3.05
CA GLU A 290 22.53 -7.55 -2.35
C GLU A 290 22.39 -7.74 -0.83
N PHE A 291 22.18 -8.98 -0.38
CA PHE A 291 21.92 -9.31 1.02
C PHE A 291 23.10 -9.99 1.72
N THR A 292 24.24 -10.21 1.05
CA THR A 292 25.39 -10.91 1.62
C THR A 292 26.36 -9.99 2.37
N GLY A 293 26.22 -8.66 2.23
CA GLY A 293 27.12 -7.67 2.83
C GLY A 293 26.88 -7.40 4.32
N ALA A 294 25.85 -7.98 4.91
CA ALA A 294 25.46 -7.80 6.30
C ALA A 294 25.53 -9.13 7.06
N PRO A 295 26.38 -9.28 8.10
CA PRO A 295 26.35 -10.48 8.92
C PRO A 295 24.98 -10.62 9.59
N ALA A 296 24.47 -11.84 9.65
CA ALA A 296 23.23 -12.15 10.34
C ALA A 296 23.35 -11.79 11.82
N ILE A 297 22.28 -11.24 12.39
CA ILE A 297 22.17 -11.12 13.85
C ILE A 297 22.01 -12.53 14.41
N VAL A 298 22.74 -12.82 15.48
CA VAL A 298 22.57 -14.05 16.26
C VAL A 298 21.53 -13.79 17.35
N ASP A 299 20.49 -14.61 17.36
CA ASP A 299 19.44 -14.73 18.37
C ASP A 299 19.31 -16.24 18.65
N ALA A 300 20.25 -16.79 19.44
CA ALA A 300 20.38 -18.23 19.63
C ALA A 300 19.26 -18.82 20.49
N ASN A 301 18.57 -17.99 21.27
CA ASN A 301 17.45 -18.38 22.12
C ASN A 301 16.08 -18.06 21.50
N GLU A 302 16.05 -17.49 20.29
CA GLU A 302 14.85 -17.16 19.50
C GLU A 302 13.85 -16.28 20.27
N ASP A 303 14.36 -15.36 21.09
CA ASP A 303 13.53 -14.46 21.91
C ASP A 303 13.21 -13.13 21.22
N GLY A 304 13.71 -12.93 19.99
CA GLY A 304 13.52 -11.74 19.18
C GLY A 304 14.50 -10.61 19.52
N VAL A 305 15.50 -10.86 20.36
CA VAL A 305 16.53 -9.90 20.78
C VAL A 305 17.91 -10.41 20.37
N ALA A 306 18.72 -9.55 19.75
CA ALA A 306 20.09 -9.92 19.42
C ALA A 306 20.90 -10.28 20.68
N ASP A 307 21.53 -11.45 20.70
CA ASP A 307 22.33 -11.94 21.83
C ASP A 307 23.40 -10.94 22.26
N ASP A 308 24.09 -10.34 21.28
CA ASP A 308 25.17 -9.40 21.55
C ASP A 308 24.66 -8.05 22.06
N TRP A 309 23.48 -7.62 21.60
CA TRP A 309 22.83 -6.44 22.17
C TRP A 309 22.43 -6.70 23.62
N PHE A 310 21.82 -7.85 23.90
CA PHE A 310 21.40 -8.22 25.23
C PHE A 310 22.58 -8.29 26.20
N LYS A 311 23.70 -8.92 25.82
CA LYS A 311 24.93 -8.98 26.64
C LYS A 311 25.44 -7.58 27.01
N GLN A 312 25.40 -6.62 26.10
CA GLN A 312 25.87 -5.24 26.35
C GLN A 312 24.93 -4.46 27.29
N HIS A 313 23.62 -4.74 27.25
CA HIS A 313 22.59 -4.00 28.01
C HIS A 313 22.14 -4.74 29.27
N GLN A 314 22.60 -5.98 29.50
CA GLN A 314 22.26 -6.82 30.65
C GLN A 314 22.36 -6.10 32.01
N PRO A 315 23.38 -5.24 32.28
CA PRO A 315 23.45 -4.51 33.55
C PRO A 315 22.24 -3.58 33.79
N GLN A 316 21.65 -3.02 32.74
CA GLN A 316 20.52 -2.08 32.78
C GLN A 316 19.16 -2.80 32.78
N LEU A 317 19.16 -4.08 32.38
CA LEU A 317 17.94 -4.89 32.19
C LEU A 317 17.67 -5.89 33.33
N LYS A 318 18.44 -5.86 34.44
CA LYS A 318 18.35 -6.86 35.53
C LYS A 318 16.94 -7.12 36.08
N ASN A 319 16.05 -6.13 36.04
CA ASN A 319 14.67 -6.22 36.54
C ASN A 319 13.63 -5.98 35.43
N ALA A 320 14.04 -5.96 34.16
CA ALA A 320 13.14 -5.74 33.05
C ALA A 320 12.37 -7.03 32.73
N THR A 321 11.07 -6.88 32.47
CA THR A 321 10.27 -7.93 31.85
C THR A 321 10.68 -8.15 30.40
N THR A 322 10.37 -9.32 29.83
CA THR A 322 10.63 -9.62 28.40
C THR A 322 10.07 -8.54 27.47
N ALA A 323 8.87 -8.03 27.75
CA ALA A 323 8.26 -6.96 26.96
C ALA A 323 9.06 -5.65 27.03
N GLN A 324 9.60 -5.30 28.21
CA GLN A 324 10.45 -4.12 28.37
C GLN A 324 11.80 -4.28 27.68
N VAL A 325 12.39 -5.48 27.72
CA VAL A 325 13.63 -5.79 27.00
C VAL A 325 13.39 -5.63 25.49
N LEU A 326 12.35 -6.27 24.95
CA LEU A 326 11.99 -6.19 23.54
C LEU A 326 11.71 -4.74 23.12
N GLN A 327 10.95 -3.97 23.92
CA GLN A 327 10.69 -2.56 23.63
C GLN A 327 11.99 -1.74 23.57
N GLN A 328 12.91 -1.93 24.52
CA GLN A 328 14.20 -1.22 24.50
C GLN A 328 15.05 -1.64 23.31
N TYR A 329 15.06 -2.93 22.97
CA TYR A 329 15.76 -3.42 21.79
C TYR A 329 15.22 -2.79 20.50
N LEU A 330 13.90 -2.83 20.29
CA LEU A 330 13.24 -2.21 19.13
C LEU A 330 13.52 -0.69 19.07
N ASN A 331 13.46 0.01 20.21
CA ASN A 331 13.80 1.43 20.28
C ASN A 331 15.28 1.69 19.94
N SER A 332 16.18 0.77 20.30
CA SER A 332 17.59 0.90 19.94
C SER A 332 17.83 0.73 18.43
N LEU A 333 17.01 -0.06 17.75
CA LEU A 333 17.05 -0.24 16.30
C LEU A 333 16.49 0.99 15.56
N SER A 334 15.48 1.64 16.13
CA SER A 334 14.94 2.89 15.58
C SER A 334 15.87 4.08 15.76
N ASN A 335 16.63 4.14 16.87
CA ASN A 335 17.49 5.27 17.24
C ASN A 335 18.89 5.27 16.59
N LYS A 336 19.22 4.34 15.68
CA LYS A 336 20.49 4.37 14.93
C LYS A 336 20.59 5.54 13.91
N GLU A 337 19.75 6.56 14.06
CA GLU A 337 19.84 7.83 13.35
C GLU A 337 20.68 8.82 14.18
N SER A 338 22.00 8.70 14.08
CA SER A 338 22.94 9.79 14.34
C SER A 338 24.15 9.68 13.42
#